data_AF-A0A7J3MJ30-F1
#
_entry.id   AF-A0A7J3MJ30-F1
#
_cell.length_a   1.000
_cell.length_b   1.000
_cell.length_c   1.000
_cell.angle_alpha   90.00
_cell.angle_beta   90.00
_cell.angle_gamma   90.00
#
_symmetry.space_group_name_H-M   'P 1'
#
loop_
_entity.id
_entity.type
_entity.pdbx_description
1 polymer ?
#
loop_
_entity_poly.entity_id
_entity_poly.type
_entity_poly.pdbx_seq_one_letter_code
_entity_poly.pdbx_strand_id
1 'polypeptide(L)'
;MSGIVFEILSSKCGTVQEQVTLETIGGLTVIRGFINVANPCHTIDLREQVDTDKKMLSIFLQVKAIKKICVQCLANLEFRIKINRYYYRELFNSQKCMLKLEYYHRGKRGVLYEGEFEL
;
A
#
# COMPACT_ATOMS: atom_id res chain seq x y z
N MET A 1 -15.68 6.26 7.66
CA MET A 1 -15.31 5.55 6.42
C MET A 1 -13.85 5.85 6.16
N SER A 2 -12.97 4.86 6.01
CA SER A 2 -11.56 5.13 5.66
C SER A 2 -11.50 5.75 4.27
N GLY A 3 -10.65 6.75 4.07
CA GLY A 3 -10.42 7.36 2.76
C GLY A 3 -9.64 6.46 1.80
N ILE A 4 -9.36 5.20 2.18
CA ILE A 4 -8.49 4.27 1.46
C ILE A 4 -9.25 3.01 1.06
N VAL A 5 -9.03 2.57 -0.19
CA VAL A 5 -9.46 1.27 -0.73
C VAL A 5 -8.23 0.51 -1.24
N PHE A 6 -8.14 -0.77 -0.90
CA PHE A 6 -7.05 -1.68 -1.30
C PHE A 6 -7.56 -2.80 -2.19
N GLU A 7 -6.82 -3.10 -3.27
CA GLU A 7 -7.13 -4.16 -4.23
C GLU A 7 -5.85 -4.92 -4.58
N ILE A 8 -5.91 -6.26 -4.60
CA ILE A 8 -4.90 -7.10 -5.25
C ILE A 8 -5.36 -7.32 -6.69
N LEU A 9 -4.55 -6.89 -7.66
CA LEU A 9 -4.87 -6.99 -9.08
C LEU A 9 -4.44 -8.32 -9.67
N SER A 10 -3.27 -8.84 -9.26
CA SER A 10 -2.75 -10.11 -9.74
C SER A 10 -1.77 -10.75 -8.74
N SER A 11 -1.64 -12.08 -8.83
CA SER A 11 -0.68 -12.89 -8.07
C SER A 11 -0.04 -13.89 -9.02
N LYS A 12 1.28 -13.81 -9.20
CA LYS A 12 2.03 -14.63 -10.17
C LYS A 12 3.31 -15.17 -9.53
N CYS A 13 3.70 -16.41 -9.86
CA CYS A 13 5.03 -16.90 -9.51
C CYS A 13 6.12 -16.13 -10.28
N GLY A 14 7.27 -15.93 -9.64
CA GLY A 14 8.38 -15.11 -10.12
C GLY A 14 8.56 -13.85 -9.27
N THR A 15 9.70 -13.20 -9.43
CA THR A 15 10.03 -11.94 -8.75
C THR A 15 10.01 -10.78 -9.73
N VAL A 16 9.63 -9.60 -9.25
CA VAL A 16 9.70 -8.35 -10.00
C VAL A 16 10.40 -7.30 -9.13
N GLN A 17 10.98 -6.28 -9.76
CA GLN A 17 11.49 -5.14 -9.01
C GLN A 17 10.33 -4.49 -8.25
N GLU A 18 10.50 -4.34 -6.93
CA GLU A 18 9.53 -3.64 -6.10
C GLU A 18 9.60 -2.17 -6.44
N GLN A 19 8.51 -1.68 -7.03
CA GLN A 19 8.34 -0.29 -7.40
C GLN A 19 6.89 0.10 -7.17
N VAL A 20 6.69 1.38 -6.88
CA VAL A 20 5.37 1.96 -6.80
C VAL A 20 5.28 3.14 -7.75
N THR A 21 4.15 3.26 -8.42
CA THR A 21 3.78 4.42 -9.22
C THR A 21 2.61 5.11 -8.54
N LEU A 22 2.65 6.44 -8.54
CA LEU A 22 1.60 7.28 -8.01
C LEU A 22 0.97 8.02 -9.19
N GLU A 23 -0.35 7.92 -9.30
CA GLU A 23 -1.13 8.56 -10.34
C GLU A 23 -2.28 9.33 -9.69
N THR A 24 -2.51 10.55 -10.14
CA THR A 24 -3.67 11.34 -9.72
C THR A 24 -4.74 11.24 -10.79
N ILE A 25 -5.94 10.80 -10.39
CA ILE A 25 -7.08 10.64 -11.27
C ILE A 25 -8.27 11.40 -10.65
N GLY A 26 -8.43 12.65 -11.06
CA GLY A 26 -9.44 13.55 -10.48
C GLY A 26 -9.24 13.73 -8.97
N GLY A 27 -10.27 13.43 -8.19
CA GLY A 27 -10.25 13.48 -6.72
C GLY A 27 -9.64 12.25 -6.02
N LEU A 28 -9.04 11.33 -6.77
CA LEU A 28 -8.40 10.15 -6.22
C LEU A 28 -6.91 10.17 -6.52
N THR A 29 -6.13 9.69 -5.56
CA THR A 29 -4.76 9.24 -5.83
C THR A 29 -4.76 7.73 -5.86
N VAL A 30 -4.15 7.20 -6.91
CA VAL A 30 -4.00 5.77 -7.13
C VAL A 30 -2.52 5.43 -7.01
N ILE A 31 -2.19 4.63 -6.00
CA ILE A 31 -0.87 4.02 -5.86
C ILE A 31 -0.95 2.63 -6.44
N ARG A 32 -0.08 2.30 -7.40
CA ARG A 32 0.08 0.95 -7.93
C ARG A 32 1.46 0.46 -7.59
N GLY A 33 1.60 -0.83 -7.34
CA GLY A 33 2.92 -1.37 -7.14
C GLY A 33 2.98 -2.87 -7.10
N PHE A 34 4.19 -3.37 -6.88
CA PHE A 34 4.48 -4.78 -6.75
C PHE A 34 5.22 -5.03 -5.44
N ILE A 35 4.84 -6.09 -4.73
CA ILE A 35 5.62 -6.65 -3.61
C ILE A 35 5.93 -8.11 -3.88
N ASN A 36 7.12 -8.56 -3.49
CA ASN A 36 7.47 -9.97 -3.54
C ASN A 36 7.12 -10.65 -2.22
N VAL A 37 6.48 -11.81 -2.30
CA VAL A 37 6.05 -12.62 -1.17
C VAL A 37 6.51 -14.07 -1.34
N ALA A 38 6.64 -14.79 -0.24
CA ALA A 38 7.16 -16.16 -0.26
C ALA A 38 6.21 -17.21 -0.87
N ASN A 39 4.96 -16.86 -1.17
CA ASN A 39 3.96 -17.76 -1.77
C ASN A 39 2.81 -16.94 -2.38
N PRO A 40 2.23 -17.33 -3.53
CA PRO A 40 1.11 -16.63 -4.16
C PRO A 40 -0.16 -16.52 -3.29
N CYS A 41 -0.31 -17.38 -2.29
CA CYS A 41 -1.47 -17.43 -1.41
C CYS A 41 -1.33 -16.63 -0.11
N HIS A 42 -0.52 -15.58 -0.13
CA HIS A 42 -0.57 -14.60 0.97
C HIS A 42 -1.71 -13.61 0.73
N THR A 43 -2.39 -13.22 1.81
CA THR A 43 -3.23 -12.02 1.83
C THR A 43 -2.42 -10.81 2.29
N ILE A 44 -2.94 -9.62 2.00
CA ILE A 44 -2.41 -8.36 2.50
C ILE A 44 -3.53 -7.70 3.30
N ASP A 45 -3.27 -7.47 4.59
CA ASP A 45 -4.12 -6.64 5.43
C ASP A 45 -3.59 -5.22 5.39
N LEU A 46 -4.43 -4.27 4.98
CA LEU A 46 -4.08 -2.86 5.02
C LEU A 46 -4.36 -2.29 6.40
N ARG A 47 -3.39 -1.56 6.96
CA ARG A 47 -3.58 -0.69 8.11
C ARG A 47 -3.23 0.74 7.75
N GLU A 48 -4.05 1.66 8.23
CA GLU A 48 -3.84 3.09 8.09
C GLU A 48 -3.54 3.67 9.47
N GLN A 49 -2.58 4.58 9.52
CA GLN A 49 -2.31 5.41 10.68
C GLN A 49 -2.17 6.86 10.24
N VAL A 50 -2.88 7.74 10.94
CA VAL A 50 -2.86 9.17 10.66
C VAL A 50 -2.28 9.92 11.86
N ASP A 51 -1.30 10.77 11.59
CA ASP A 51 -0.71 11.72 12.54
C ASP A 51 -1.03 13.13 12.03
N THR A 52 -2.03 13.77 12.63
CA THR A 52 -2.52 15.09 12.22
C THR A 52 -1.51 16.20 12.52
N ASP A 53 -0.74 16.07 13.60
CA ASP A 53 0.24 17.06 14.04
C ASP A 53 1.42 17.14 13.06
N LYS A 54 1.89 15.97 12.60
CA LYS A 54 2.96 15.87 11.59
C LYS A 54 2.44 15.88 10.16
N LYS A 55 1.13 15.95 9.95
CA LYS A 55 0.47 15.80 8.65
C LYS A 55 1.00 14.57 7.91
N MET A 56 0.98 13.42 8.57
CA MET A 56 1.54 12.18 8.03
C MET A 56 0.46 11.12 7.89
N LEU A 57 0.35 10.57 6.68
CA LEU A 57 -0.43 9.39 6.35
C LEU A 57 0.52 8.19 6.22
N SER A 58 0.43 7.26 7.15
CA SER A 58 1.18 6.01 7.10
C SER A 58 0.26 4.86 6.68
N ILE A 59 0.64 4.16 5.61
CA ILE A 59 -0.07 2.98 5.11
C ILE A 59 0.85 1.77 5.27
N PHE A 60 0.35 0.76 5.96
CA PHE A 60 1.07 -0.47 6.21
C PHE A 60 0.38 -1.66 5.54
N LEU A 61 1.11 -2.34 4.67
CA LEU A 61 0.68 -3.57 4.00
C LEU A 61 1.21 -4.77 4.79
N GLN A 62 0.35 -5.40 5.58
CA GLN A 62 0.73 -6.56 6.40
C GLN A 62 0.47 -7.86 5.64
N VAL A 63 1.54 -8.50 5.17
CA VAL A 63 1.45 -9.74 4.42
C VAL A 63 1.22 -10.91 5.39
N LYS A 64 0.10 -11.62 5.23
CA LYS A 64 -0.29 -12.77 6.05
C LYS A 64 -0.38 -14.03 5.21
N ALA A 65 0.09 -15.14 5.76
CA ALA A 65 -0.07 -16.45 5.12
C ALA A 65 -1.50 -16.94 5.30
N ILE A 66 -2.15 -17.35 4.21
CA ILE A 66 -3.43 -18.05 4.29
C ILE A 66 -3.13 -19.53 4.56
N LYS A 67 -3.90 -20.17 5.46
CA LYS A 67 -3.86 -21.62 5.69
C LYS A 67 -4.50 -22.38 4.51
N LYS A 68 -3.90 -22.32 3.33
CA LYS A 68 -4.29 -23.09 2.14
C LYS A 68 -3.06 -23.78 1.55
N ILE A 69 -3.29 -24.95 0.95
CA ILE A 69 -2.24 -25.68 0.20
C ILE A 69 -1.91 -24.83 -1.03
N CYS A 70 -0.67 -24.36 -1.11
CA CYS A 70 -0.24 -23.51 -2.21
C CYS A 70 1.14 -23.87 -2.71
N VAL A 71 1.32 -23.66 -4.01
CA VAL A 71 2.60 -23.85 -4.69
C VAL A 71 3.66 -23.01 -3.99
N GLN A 72 4.74 -23.64 -3.55
CA GLN A 72 5.88 -22.95 -2.96
C GLN A 72 6.69 -22.30 -4.10
N CYS A 73 6.37 -21.05 -4.41
CA CYS A 73 7.14 -20.20 -5.30
C CYS A 73 7.29 -18.82 -4.66
N LEU A 74 8.41 -18.14 -4.92
CA LEU A 74 8.44 -16.69 -4.78
C LEU A 74 7.40 -16.12 -5.74
N ALA A 75 6.51 -15.28 -5.23
CA ALA A 75 5.45 -14.68 -6.03
C ALA A 75 5.52 -13.16 -5.93
N ASN A 76 5.08 -12.50 -6.99
CA ASN A 76 4.83 -11.08 -7.00
C ASN A 76 3.33 -10.82 -6.90
N LEU A 77 2.95 -9.89 -6.03
CA LEU A 77 1.59 -9.40 -5.87
C LEU A 77 1.53 -8.00 -6.45
N GLU A 78 0.73 -7.82 -7.48
CA GLU A 78 0.38 -6.50 -8.00
C GLU A 78 -0.78 -5.95 -7.17
N PHE A 79 -0.61 -4.75 -6.63
CA PHE A 79 -1.61 -4.12 -5.78
C PHE A 79 -1.97 -2.72 -6.27
N ARG A 80 -3.14 -2.27 -5.83
CA ARG A 80 -3.63 -0.91 -6.04
C ARG A 80 -4.22 -0.36 -4.74
N ILE A 81 -3.83 0.86 -4.39
CA ILE A 81 -4.39 1.64 -3.29
C ILE A 81 -5.05 2.87 -3.89
N LYS A 82 -6.32 3.11 -3.58
CA LYS A 82 -7.03 4.33 -3.95
C LYS A 82 -7.22 5.17 -2.69
N ILE A 83 -6.78 6.42 -2.74
CA ILE A 83 -6.82 7.38 -1.64
C ILE A 83 -7.76 8.52 -2.05
N ASN A 84 -8.78 8.78 -1.23
CA ASN A 84 -9.66 9.92 -1.38
C ASN A 84 -8.97 11.18 -0.85
N ARG A 85 -8.51 12.00 -1.79
CA ARG A 85 -7.78 13.24 -1.57
C ARG A 85 -8.54 14.23 -0.68
N TYR A 86 -9.84 14.43 -0.94
CA TYR A 86 -10.67 15.38 -0.20
C TYR A 86 -10.81 15.03 1.27
N TYR A 87 -10.97 13.75 1.58
CA TYR A 87 -11.06 13.27 2.96
C TYR A 87 -9.81 13.65 3.77
N TYR A 88 -8.62 13.41 3.22
CA TYR A 88 -7.37 13.76 3.90
C TYR A 88 -7.08 15.25 3.90
N ARG A 89 -7.49 15.98 2.86
CA ARG A 89 -7.36 17.43 2.81
C ARG A 89 -8.12 18.11 3.96
N GLU A 90 -9.33 17.64 4.23
CA GLU A 90 -10.13 18.09 5.38
C GLU A 90 -9.48 17.67 6.70
N LEU A 91 -9.05 16.41 6.81
CA LEU A 91 -8.50 15.86 8.04
C LEU A 91 -7.17 16.50 8.46
N PHE A 92 -6.31 16.85 7.50
CA PHE A 92 -5.04 17.54 7.76
C PHE A 92 -5.14 19.07 7.68
N ASN A 93 -6.27 19.60 7.23
CA ASN A 93 -6.45 21.01 6.86
C ASN A 93 -5.27 21.54 6.00
N SER A 94 -4.90 20.77 4.97
CA SER A 94 -3.67 20.98 4.21
C SER A 94 -3.78 20.47 2.78
N GLN A 95 -3.06 21.11 1.86
CA GLN A 95 -2.93 20.72 0.45
C GLN A 95 -1.93 19.60 0.23
N LYS A 96 -1.15 19.29 1.26
CA LYS A 96 -0.07 18.30 1.20
C LYS A 96 0.06 17.57 2.52
N CYS A 97 0.48 16.32 2.46
CA CYS A 97 0.89 15.54 3.62
C CYS A 97 2.13 14.72 3.30
N MET A 98 2.78 14.20 4.33
CA MET A 98 3.77 13.15 4.17
C MET A 98 3.07 11.82 3.99
N LEU A 99 3.37 11.11 2.89
CA LEU A 99 2.92 9.74 2.68
C LEU A 99 4.07 8.78 2.95
N LYS A 100 3.82 7.81 3.82
CA LYS A 100 4.72 6.70 4.09
C LYS A 100 4.01 5.39 3.79
N LEU A 101 4.48 4.68 2.77
CA LEU A 101 3.96 3.37 2.38
C LEU A 101 5.00 2.30 2.67
N GLU A 102 4.59 1.32 3.46
CA GLU A 102 5.47 0.26 3.91
C GLU A 102 4.77 -1.09 3.86
N TYR A 103 5.55 -2.15 3.74
CA TYR A 103 5.05 -3.50 3.91
C TYR A 103 5.80 -4.24 5.01
N TYR A 104 5.09 -5.16 5.64
CA TYR A 104 5.63 -6.08 6.63
C TYR A 104 5.44 -7.51 6.17
N HIS A 105 6.55 -8.22 6.02
CA HIS A 105 6.55 -9.65 5.72
C HIS A 105 7.55 -10.38 6.62
N ARG A 106 7.05 -11.35 7.42
CA ARG A 106 7.88 -12.22 8.29
C ARG A 106 8.90 -11.45 9.15
N GLY A 107 8.47 -10.34 9.77
CA GLY A 107 9.32 -9.50 10.63
C GLY A 107 10.25 -8.55 9.90
N LYS A 108 10.29 -8.56 8.56
CA LYS A 108 10.98 -7.54 7.76
C LYS A 108 10.03 -6.42 7.38
N ARG A 109 10.51 -5.18 7.49
CA ARG A 109 9.85 -3.95 7.06
C ARG A 109 10.53 -3.46 5.79
N GLY A 110 9.77 -3.27 4.72
CA GLY A 110 10.23 -2.64 3.49
C GLY A 110 9.51 -1.31 3.28
N VAL A 111 10.26 -0.24 3.00
CA VAL A 111 9.71 1.06 2.63
C VAL A 111 9.53 1.08 1.12
N LEU A 112 8.29 1.22 0.66
CA LEU A 112 7.95 1.31 -0.77
C LEU A 112 7.94 2.76 -1.24
N TYR A 113 7.53 3.68 -0.36
CA TYR A 113 7.51 5.10 -0.63
C TYR A 113 7.59 5.90 0.67
N GLU A 114 8.37 6.98 0.66
CA GLU A 114 8.40 7.98 1.70
C GLU A 114 8.66 9.34 1.05
N GLY A 115 7.65 10.21 1.07
CA GLY A 115 7.74 11.47 0.32
C GLY A 115 6.53 12.37 0.47
N GLU A 116 6.72 13.63 0.08
CA GLU A 116 5.66 14.64 0.09
C GLU A 116 4.65 14.35 -1.02
N PHE A 117 3.39 14.38 -0.63
CA PHE A 117 2.27 13.97 -1.44
C PHE A 117 1.19 15.06 -1.43
N GLU A 118 0.66 15.37 -2.61
CA GLU A 118 -0.37 16.38 -2.80
C GLU A 118 -1.77 15.79 -2.54
N LEU A 119 -2.52 16.45 -1.67
CA LEU A 119 -3.89 16.14 -1.28
C LEU A 119 -4.92 16.90 -2.09
#